data_AF-A0A1V4JNX0-F1
#
_entry.id   AF-A0A1V4JNX0-F1
#
_cell.length_a   1.000
_cell.length_b   1.000
_cell.length_c   1.000
_cell.angle_alpha   90.00
_cell.angle_beta   90.00
_cell.angle_gamma   90.00
#
_symmetry.space_group_name_H-M   'P 1'
#
loop_
_entity.id
_entity.type
_entity.pdbx_description
1 polymer ?
#
loop_
_entity_poly.entity_id
_entity_poly.type
_entity_poly.pdbx_seq_one_letter_code
_entity_poly.pdbx_strand_id
1 'polypeptide(L)'
;MFDFQRPSEEDSERLNAAFASIVNLMNEATKECEKYYSFVAACKCKEHEIKHLCRYHGKQAGEKELESSKEARTEASVAPSRAQTCQQRTRQASKDIYIEVSPGTYSVTATSEDMVEQTHVVDVNAGQSVDLTFVL
;
A
#
# COMPACT_ATOMS: atom_id res chain seq x y z
N MET A 1 28.12 14.97 -51.28
CA MET A 1 26.70 14.59 -51.22
C MET A 1 26.63 13.45 -50.22
N PHE A 2 26.16 13.72 -49.00
CA PHE A 2 25.96 12.65 -48.02
C PHE A 2 24.60 12.02 -48.34
N ASP A 3 24.62 10.82 -48.90
CA ASP A 3 23.41 10.02 -49.05
C ASP A 3 22.88 9.68 -47.66
N PHE A 4 21.83 10.36 -47.24
CA PHE A 4 21.03 9.96 -46.09
C PHE A 4 20.17 8.78 -46.56
N GLN A 5 20.76 7.59 -46.60
CA GLN A 5 20.04 6.37 -46.92
C GLN A 5 18.91 6.25 -45.90
N ARG A 6 17.67 6.47 -46.35
CA ARG A 6 16.48 6.29 -45.52
C ARG A 6 16.54 4.86 -44.97
N PRO A 7 16.36 4.64 -43.65
CA PRO A 7 16.38 3.29 -43.11
C PRO A 7 15.41 2.43 -43.91
N SER A 8 15.81 1.22 -44.31
CA SER A 8 14.89 0.31 -44.98
C SER A 8 13.72 -0.01 -44.03
N GLU A 9 12.56 -0.34 -44.58
CA GLU A 9 11.39 -0.71 -43.78
C GLU A 9 11.71 -1.87 -42.83
N GLU A 10 12.57 -2.80 -43.27
CA GLU A 10 13.07 -3.94 -42.50
C GLU A 10 13.90 -3.53 -41.28
N ASP A 11 14.73 -2.49 -41.38
CA ASP A 11 15.52 -1.99 -40.24
C ASP A 11 14.62 -1.32 -39.20
N SER A 12 13.56 -0.64 -39.64
CA SER A 12 12.55 -0.04 -38.76
C SER A 12 11.75 -1.12 -38.02
N GLU A 13 11.35 -2.19 -38.71
CA GLU A 13 10.66 -3.33 -38.11
C GLU A 13 11.54 -4.07 -37.09
N ARG A 14 12.82 -4.30 -37.44
CA ARG A 14 13.78 -4.96 -36.55
C ARG A 14 14.04 -4.14 -35.28
N LEU A 15 14.12 -2.82 -35.41
CA LEU A 15 14.27 -1.91 -34.27
C LEU A 15 13.02 -1.91 -33.38
N ASN A 16 11.82 -1.88 -33.98
CA ASN A 16 10.57 -1.96 -33.23
C ASN A 16 10.45 -3.29 -32.47
N ALA A 17 10.79 -4.42 -33.11
CA ALA A 17 10.82 -5.73 -32.46
C ALA A 17 11.79 -5.77 -31.26
N ALA A 18 12.96 -5.15 -31.38
CA ALA A 18 13.91 -5.05 -30.27
C ALA A 18 13.34 -4.23 -29.09
N PHE A 19 12.70 -3.09 -29.35
CA PHE A 19 12.05 -2.31 -28.31
C PHE A 19 10.89 -3.07 -27.65
N ALA A 20 10.06 -3.75 -28.45
CA ALA A 20 8.98 -4.60 -27.94
C ALA A 20 9.53 -5.71 -27.03
N SER A 21 10.67 -6.31 -27.38
CA SER A 21 11.34 -7.31 -26.55
C SER A 21 11.79 -6.74 -25.19
N ILE A 22 12.39 -5.54 -25.18
CA ILE A 22 12.79 -4.86 -23.93
C ILE A 22 11.56 -4.55 -23.07
N VAL A 23 10.50 -4.01 -23.66
CA VAL A 23 9.24 -3.72 -22.94
C VAL A 23 8.66 -4.98 -22.34
N ASN A 24 8.67 -6.09 -23.08
CA ASN A 24 8.20 -7.38 -22.58
C ASN A 24 9.06 -7.88 -21.41
N LEU A 25 10.38 -7.74 -21.48
CA LEU A 25 11.29 -8.09 -20.38
C LEU A 25 11.01 -7.24 -19.13
N MET A 26 10.80 -5.93 -19.29
CA MET A 26 10.44 -5.04 -18.18
C MET A 26 9.08 -5.42 -17.56
N ASN A 27 8.12 -5.82 -18.39
CA ASN A 27 6.82 -6.29 -17.94
C ASN A 27 6.93 -7.59 -17.11
N GLU A 28 7.72 -8.57 -17.57
CA GLU A 28 7.96 -9.79 -16.81
C GLU A 28 8.68 -9.52 -15.48
N ALA A 29 9.71 -8.65 -15.48
CA ALA A 29 10.36 -8.24 -14.25
C ALA A 29 9.38 -7.58 -13.26
N THR A 30 8.46 -6.75 -13.76
CA THR A 30 7.41 -6.10 -12.96
C THR A 30 6.46 -7.13 -12.35
N LYS A 31 6.03 -8.14 -13.11
CA LYS A 31 5.18 -9.24 -12.59
C LYS A 31 5.88 -10.06 -11.53
N GLU A 32 7.17 -10.34 -11.70
CA GLU A 32 7.93 -11.10 -10.71
C GLU A 32 8.10 -10.31 -9.40
N CYS A 33 8.31 -8.98 -9.49
CA CYS A 33 8.25 -8.10 -8.32
C CYS A 33 6.88 -8.19 -7.63
N GLU A 34 5.78 -8.05 -8.39
CA GLU A 34 4.43 -8.13 -7.84
C GLU A 34 4.18 -9.46 -7.12
N LYS A 35 4.58 -10.59 -7.72
CA LYS A 35 4.46 -11.91 -7.10
C LYS A 35 5.25 -11.98 -5.80
N TYR A 36 6.54 -11.60 -5.82
CA TYR A 36 7.41 -11.63 -4.64
C TYR A 36 6.80 -10.85 -3.47
N TYR A 37 6.36 -9.63 -3.71
CA TYR A 37 5.79 -8.78 -2.66
C TYR A 37 4.33 -9.10 -2.31
N SER A 38 3.61 -9.86 -3.14
CA SER A 38 2.30 -10.40 -2.78
C SER A 38 2.38 -11.50 -1.72
N PHE A 39 3.47 -12.29 -1.73
CA PHE A 39 3.69 -13.36 -0.74
C PHE A 39 4.48 -12.91 0.49
N VAL A 40 5.29 -11.86 0.37
CA VAL A 40 6.08 -11.31 1.48
C VAL A 40 5.23 -10.32 2.28
N ALA A 41 4.98 -10.64 3.57
CA ALA A 41 4.32 -9.70 4.47
C ALA A 41 5.07 -8.36 4.51
N ALA A 42 4.35 -7.25 4.32
CA ALA A 42 4.89 -5.89 4.22
C ALA A 42 5.80 -5.48 5.40
N CYS A 43 5.76 -6.18 6.53
CA CYS A 43 6.63 -5.97 7.68
C CYS A 43 8.11 -6.33 7.44
N LYS A 44 8.45 -6.99 6.33
CA LYS A 44 9.84 -7.33 5.96
C LYS A 44 10.45 -6.44 4.88
N CYS A 45 9.69 -5.48 4.35
CA CYS A 45 10.17 -4.62 3.27
C CYS A 45 11.07 -3.51 3.83
N LYS A 46 12.24 -3.33 3.23
CA LYS A 46 13.14 -2.19 3.48
C LYS A 46 12.55 -0.92 2.86
N GLU A 47 12.98 0.24 3.34
CA GLU A 47 12.46 1.55 2.90
C GLU A 47 12.50 1.74 1.36
N HIS A 48 13.57 1.30 0.70
CA HIS A 48 13.68 1.40 -0.76
C HIS A 48 12.72 0.49 -1.51
N GLU A 49 12.38 -0.67 -0.94
CA GLU A 49 11.39 -1.61 -1.49
C GLU A 49 9.99 -1.02 -1.35
N ILE A 50 9.69 -0.37 -0.22
CA ILE A 50 8.43 0.37 -0.02
C ILE A 50 8.29 1.49 -1.05
N LYS A 51 9.34 2.29 -1.30
CA LYS A 51 9.34 3.35 -2.31
C LYS A 51 9.09 2.80 -3.72
N HIS A 52 9.70 1.66 -4.06
CA HIS A 52 9.47 0.96 -5.32
C HIS A 52 8.01 0.51 -5.45
N LEU A 53 7.48 -0.16 -4.43
CA LEU A 53 6.10 -0.64 -4.39
C LEU A 53 5.11 0.51 -4.57
N CYS A 54 5.26 1.61 -3.84
CA CYS A 54 4.37 2.76 -3.97
C CYS A 54 4.41 3.38 -5.38
N ARG A 55 5.58 3.43 -6.02
CA ARG A 55 5.77 4.09 -7.31
C ARG A 55 5.26 3.27 -8.50
N TYR A 56 5.39 1.95 -8.43
CA TYR A 56 5.14 1.07 -9.58
C TYR A 56 3.99 0.09 -9.37
N HIS A 57 3.68 -0.25 -8.11
CA HIS A 57 2.68 -1.26 -7.73
C HIS A 57 1.63 -0.72 -6.74
N GLY A 58 1.63 0.59 -6.45
CA GLY A 58 0.59 1.21 -5.65
C GLY A 58 -0.71 1.07 -6.42
N LYS A 59 -1.52 0.06 -6.08
CA LYS A 59 -2.79 -0.24 -6.75
C LYS A 59 -3.60 1.06 -6.84
N GLN A 60 -3.64 1.64 -8.03
CA GLN A 60 -4.62 2.67 -8.35
C GLN A 60 -5.97 1.97 -8.24
N ALA A 61 -6.72 2.36 -7.22
CA ALA A 61 -8.00 1.76 -6.89
C ALA A 61 -9.02 2.11 -7.98
N GLY A 62 -9.06 1.31 -9.04
CA GLY A 62 -10.03 1.50 -10.09
C GLY A 62 -9.82 0.47 -11.18
N GLU A 63 -10.36 -0.72 -10.97
CA GLU A 63 -11.07 -1.54 -11.96
C GLU A 63 -11.06 -3.04 -11.60
N LYS A 64 -12.16 -3.52 -11.02
CA LYS A 64 -13.03 -4.59 -11.57
C LYS A 64 -14.01 -5.11 -10.52
N GLU A 65 -15.27 -5.00 -10.93
CA GLU A 65 -16.54 -5.48 -10.35
C GLU A 65 -16.41 -6.85 -9.67
N LEU A 66 -16.88 -7.02 -8.43
CA LEU A 66 -18.28 -7.33 -8.08
C LEU A 66 -18.89 -8.41 -8.96
N GLU A 67 -18.77 -9.67 -8.54
CA GLU A 67 -19.81 -10.68 -8.72
C GLU A 67 -19.83 -11.58 -7.46
N SER A 68 -20.90 -11.38 -6.68
CA SER A 68 -21.74 -12.37 -6.00
C SER A 68 -21.06 -13.63 -5.43
N SER A 69 -21.21 -13.99 -4.15
CA SER A 69 -22.46 -14.59 -3.68
C SER A 69 -22.57 -14.68 -2.15
N LYS A 70 -23.81 -14.59 -1.71
CA LYS A 70 -24.41 -14.47 -0.37
C LYS A 70 -24.22 -15.64 0.61
N GLU A 71 -24.20 -15.24 1.89
CA GLU A 71 -24.92 -15.78 3.08
C GLU A 71 -24.59 -17.18 3.65
N ALA A 72 -24.18 -17.22 4.92
CA ALA A 72 -24.98 -17.81 6.02
C ALA A 72 -24.32 -17.57 7.41
N ARG A 73 -25.16 -17.17 8.38
CA ARG A 73 -24.90 -17.17 9.84
C ARG A 73 -24.39 -18.54 10.33
N THR A 74 -23.60 -18.59 11.40
CA THR A 74 -23.96 -19.13 12.74
C THR A 74 -22.77 -18.97 13.71
N GLU A 75 -23.10 -18.81 14.99
CA GLU A 75 -22.28 -18.53 16.16
C GLU A 75 -21.25 -19.62 16.52
N ALA A 76 -20.11 -19.21 17.09
CA ALA A 76 -19.39 -19.82 18.23
C ALA A 76 -17.87 -19.60 18.15
N SER A 77 -17.31 -19.17 19.29
CA SER A 77 -15.92 -19.22 19.76
C SER A 77 -14.87 -19.89 18.84
N VAL A 78 -13.78 -19.16 18.59
CA VAL A 78 -12.36 -19.56 18.79
C VAL A 78 -11.48 -18.58 18.00
N ALA A 79 -10.56 -17.89 18.70
CA ALA A 79 -9.51 -17.09 18.08
C ALA A 79 -8.66 -17.96 17.14
N PRO A 80 -8.09 -17.39 16.06
CA PRO A 80 -6.64 -17.22 16.13
C PRO A 80 -6.05 -16.00 15.38
N SER A 81 -4.90 -15.57 15.92
CA SER A 81 -3.67 -15.26 15.19
C SER A 81 -3.62 -14.03 14.26
N ARG A 82 -3.26 -12.90 14.89
CA ARG A 82 -2.17 -11.97 14.51
C ARG A 82 -1.55 -12.18 13.11
N ALA A 83 -2.13 -11.50 12.12
CA ALA A 83 -1.47 -11.17 10.85
C ALA A 83 -2.07 -9.84 10.34
N GLN A 84 -1.51 -8.73 10.83
CA GLN A 84 -1.91 -7.38 10.40
C GLN A 84 -1.25 -7.09 9.05
N THR A 85 -1.89 -7.61 7.99
CA THR A 85 -1.58 -7.31 6.60
C THR A 85 -2.03 -5.87 6.27
N CYS A 86 -1.34 -5.25 5.31
CA CYS A 86 -1.56 -3.89 4.82
C CYS A 86 -3.04 -3.50 4.79
N GLN A 87 -3.44 -2.65 5.73
CA GLN A 87 -4.80 -2.13 5.78
C GLN A 87 -4.99 -1.06 4.70
N GLN A 88 -5.22 -1.50 3.47
CA GLN A 88 -5.94 -0.73 2.46
C GLN A 88 -7.44 -0.97 2.72
N ARG A 89 -7.97 -0.28 3.74
CA ARG A 89 -9.41 -0.13 3.94
C ARG A 89 -9.79 1.27 3.45
N THR A 90 -10.29 1.38 2.23
CA THR A 90 -11.26 2.42 1.90
C THR A 90 -12.65 1.89 2.24
N ARG A 91 -12.86 1.77 3.54
CA ARG A 91 -14.14 2.06 4.17
C ARG A 91 -13.79 3.19 5.12
N GLN A 92 -14.63 4.21 5.21
CA GLN A 92 -14.58 5.18 6.31
C GLN A 92 -14.92 4.41 7.60
N ALA A 93 -13.95 3.61 8.04
CA ALA A 93 -13.96 2.79 9.22
C ALA A 93 -12.93 3.48 10.09
N SER A 94 -13.39 4.11 11.17
CA SER A 94 -12.54 4.65 12.23
C SER A 94 -11.43 3.65 12.52
N LYS A 95 -10.19 4.07 12.27
CA LYS A 95 -9.02 3.20 12.39
C LYS A 95 -8.32 3.61 13.66
N ASP A 96 -8.56 2.85 14.72
CA ASP A 96 -7.88 3.07 15.99
C ASP A 96 -6.38 2.80 15.82
N ILE A 97 -5.55 3.66 16.41
CA ILE A 97 -4.09 3.56 16.37
C ILE A 97 -3.60 3.36 17.80
N TYR A 98 -2.65 2.43 17.97
CA TYR A 98 -1.99 2.16 19.24
C TYR A 98 -0.53 2.61 19.16
N ILE A 99 -0.07 3.34 20.19
CA ILE A 99 1.29 3.89 20.27
C ILE A 99 1.86 3.52 21.64
N GLU A 100 3.00 2.82 21.66
CA GLU A 100 3.74 2.53 22.89
C GLU A 100 4.74 3.65 23.16
N VAL A 101 4.70 4.17 24.39
CA VAL A 101 5.55 5.27 24.83
C VAL A 101 6.17 4.94 26.19
N SER A 102 7.28 5.62 26.50
CA SER A 102 7.81 5.59 27.88
C SER A 102 6.86 6.34 28.81
N PRO A 103 6.94 6.13 30.14
CA PRO A 103 6.17 6.94 31.07
C PRO A 103 6.53 8.43 30.95
N GLY A 104 5.52 9.29 30.94
CA GLY A 104 5.71 10.73 30.78
C GLY A 104 4.44 11.46 30.35
N THR A 105 4.53 12.78 30.22
CA THR A 105 3.44 13.64 29.76
C THR A 105 3.55 13.89 28.25
N TYR A 106 2.46 13.64 27.53
CA TYR A 106 2.39 13.72 26.07
C TYR A 106 1.29 14.66 25.61
N SER A 107 1.52 15.35 24.49
CA SER A 107 0.51 16.12 23.77
C SER A 107 0.21 15.43 22.45
N VAL A 108 -1.05 15.00 22.26
CA VAL A 108 -1.50 14.26 21.08
C VAL A 108 -2.46 15.14 20.29
N THR A 109 -2.08 15.48 19.06
CA THR A 109 -2.89 16.29 18.15
C THR A 109 -3.37 15.45 16.98
N ALA A 110 -4.67 15.51 16.70
CA ALA A 110 -5.27 14.93 15.51
C ALA A 110 -5.89 16.05 14.66
N THR A 111 -5.77 15.92 13.34
CA THR A 111 -6.22 16.93 12.36
C THR A 111 -7.03 16.25 11.26
N SER A 112 -8.20 16.80 10.91
CA SER A 112 -9.04 16.32 9.79
C SER A 112 -8.71 17.03 8.48
N GLU A 113 -9.23 16.50 7.38
CA GLU A 113 -9.07 17.09 6.04
C GLU A 113 -9.63 18.52 5.94
N ASP A 114 -10.67 18.81 6.73
CA ASP A 114 -11.29 20.12 6.87
C ASP A 114 -10.46 21.12 7.70
N MET A 115 -9.21 20.76 8.04
CA MET A 115 -8.28 21.56 8.85
C MET A 115 -8.80 21.81 10.29
N VAL A 116 -9.69 20.96 10.80
CA VAL A 116 -10.08 20.94 12.22
C VAL A 116 -9.03 20.19 13.00
N GLU A 117 -8.54 20.78 14.10
CA GLU A 117 -7.56 20.17 14.98
C GLU A 117 -8.11 19.97 16.39
N GLN A 118 -7.73 18.86 17.02
CA GLN A 118 -8.04 18.57 18.41
C GLN A 118 -6.79 18.03 19.10
N THR A 119 -6.44 18.63 20.24
CA THR A 119 -5.26 18.28 21.03
C THR A 119 -5.66 17.81 22.41
N HIS A 120 -5.12 16.68 22.85
CA HIS A 120 -5.26 16.16 24.20
C HIS A 120 -3.88 16.04 24.86
N VAL A 121 -3.78 16.50 26.11
CA VAL A 121 -2.58 16.32 26.93
C VAL A 121 -2.85 15.22 27.94
N VAL A 122 -2.02 14.19 27.94
CA VAL A 122 -2.18 13.01 28.80
C VAL A 122 -0.89 12.71 29.56
N ASP A 123 -1.05 12.27 30.80
CA ASP A 123 0.04 11.71 31.60
C ASP A 123 -0.05 10.18 31.55
N VAL A 124 1.03 9.53 31.12
CA VAL A 124 1.10 8.07 30.93
C VAL A 124 2.05 7.48 31.95
N ASN A 125 1.52 6.61 32.82
CA ASN A 125 2.30 5.88 33.81
C ASN A 125 2.76 4.51 33.29
N ALA A 126 3.74 3.89 33.94
CA ALA A 126 4.26 2.59 33.53
C ALA A 126 3.17 1.50 33.58
N GLY A 127 2.93 0.82 32.45
CA GLY A 127 1.91 -0.22 32.31
C GLY A 127 0.47 0.31 32.18
N GLN A 128 0.28 1.63 32.09
CA GLN A 128 -1.01 2.26 31.84
C GLN A 128 -1.28 2.36 30.33
N SER A 129 -2.53 2.13 29.94
CA SER A 129 -3.05 2.44 28.61
C SER A 129 -4.10 3.54 28.71
N VAL A 130 -4.09 4.50 27.78
CA VAL A 130 -5.04 5.61 27.73
C VAL A 130 -5.70 5.60 26.35
N ASP A 131 -7.02 5.42 26.32
CA ASP A 131 -7.81 5.47 25.09
C ASP A 131 -8.21 6.93 24.79
N LEU A 132 -7.83 7.41 23.60
CA LEU A 132 -8.15 8.75 23.13
C LEU A 132 -9.09 8.69 21.93
N THR A 133 -10.25 9.34 22.05
CA THR A 133 -11.22 9.49 20.97
C THR A 133 -11.21 10.93 20.48
N PHE A 134 -10.93 11.11 19.19
CA PHE A 134 -10.95 12.42 18.55
C PHE A 134 -12.23 12.56 17.71
N VAL A 135 -12.97 13.66 17.94
CA VAL A 135 -14.18 14.00 17.18
C VAL A 135 -13.83 15.22 16.34
N LEU A 136 -13.46 14.98 15.09
CA LEU A 136 -12.90 15.95 14.13
C LEU A 136 -13.74 16.10 12.87
#